data_AF-A0A971I569-F1
#
_entry.id   AF-A0A971I569-F1
#
_cell.length_a   1.000
_cell.length_b   1.000
_cell.length_c   1.000
_cell.angle_alpha   90.00
_cell.angle_beta   90.00
_cell.angle_gamma   90.00
#
_symmetry.space_group_name_H-M   'P 1'
#
loop_
_entity.id
_entity.type
_entity.pdbx_description
1 polymer ?
#
loop_
_entity_poly.entity_id
_entity_poly.type
_entity_poly.pdbx_seq_one_letter_code
_entity_poly.pdbx_strand_id
1 'polypeptide(L)'
;MKVTFPHMGQVYLAVKGLFDDLGVDVVIPPPISKKTLEIGTRLSPEMACLPLKINIGNYIESIEKGADTIVLSGSCGPCRFGYYGVVQKEILSDLGYDIDIIIFDPPDTGYRDFLQRIKKVAGSSSWMDIIRAFRKASVIVKEADELLEIALKKRAREANRGETDRYLYSFEREAIKQYGTYEILEIVKMYKGIIGDIKEKAGVFPLKVGLVGEIYTLVEPYVNLNVEKKLGQLGVEVHRSLTLNEWVKIHLSLDVVHRLQHKNILRKADPYLGLCVGGHAWQTIANSVFFSENNMDGIIQIMPFGCMPEIVAESILPKVYEDYGVPIMTLAVDEMTGEAGYSTRLEAFIDLMEQRRSRTSGKKGSFSGC
;
A
#
# COMPACT_ATOMS: atom_id res chain seq x y z
N MET A 1 -19.67 21.24 -3.50
CA MET A 1 -19.06 19.98 -3.03
C MET A 1 -17.62 19.98 -3.49
N LYS A 2 -16.70 20.01 -2.54
CA LYS A 2 -15.26 19.90 -2.72
C LYS A 2 -14.81 18.63 -2.02
N VAL A 3 -14.49 17.61 -2.81
CA VAL A 3 -14.27 16.25 -2.32
C VAL A 3 -12.80 16.07 -1.93
N THR A 4 -12.57 15.38 -0.81
CA THR A 4 -11.27 14.81 -0.46
C THR A 4 -11.43 13.32 -0.14
N PHE A 5 -10.31 12.63 0.05
CA PHE A 5 -10.22 11.19 0.25
C PHE A 5 -8.92 10.88 1.03
N PRO A 6 -8.74 9.68 1.61
CA PRO A 6 -7.52 9.39 2.35
C PRO A 6 -6.30 9.32 1.42
N HIS A 7 -5.19 9.96 1.80
CA HIS A 7 -3.92 9.77 1.11
C HIS A 7 -3.39 8.35 1.37
N MET A 8 -3.10 7.62 0.30
CA MET A 8 -2.64 6.24 0.35
C MET A 8 -1.75 5.94 -0.86
N GLY A 9 -0.44 6.12 -0.71
CA GLY A 9 0.51 5.91 -1.80
C GLY A 9 0.14 6.72 -3.06
N GLN A 10 0.22 6.10 -4.25
CA GLN A 10 -0.09 6.78 -5.52
C GLN A 10 -1.57 6.71 -5.93
N VAL A 11 -2.49 6.20 -5.07
CA VAL A 11 -3.93 6.12 -5.38
C VAL A 11 -4.51 7.49 -5.72
N TYR A 12 -4.00 8.55 -5.09
CA TYR A 12 -4.51 9.90 -5.28
C TYR A 12 -4.48 10.34 -6.76
N LEU A 13 -3.54 9.83 -7.57
CA LEU A 13 -3.46 10.14 -9.00
C LEU A 13 -4.69 9.64 -9.77
N ALA A 14 -5.09 8.40 -9.51
CA ALA A 14 -6.24 7.80 -10.16
C ALA A 14 -7.55 8.43 -9.69
N VAL A 15 -7.68 8.69 -8.38
CA VAL A 15 -8.88 9.31 -7.80
C VAL A 15 -9.02 10.76 -8.24
N LYS A 16 -7.91 11.52 -8.27
CA LYS A 16 -7.87 12.87 -8.84
C LYS A 16 -8.31 12.87 -10.29
N GLY A 17 -7.68 12.06 -11.14
CA GLY A 17 -8.03 11.98 -12.56
C GLY A 17 -9.49 11.58 -12.78
N LEU A 18 -10.01 10.63 -11.98
CA LEU A 18 -11.42 10.22 -12.02
C LEU A 18 -12.36 11.41 -11.79
N PHE A 19 -12.12 12.20 -10.75
CA PHE A 19 -12.98 13.33 -10.41
C PHE A 19 -12.81 14.52 -11.36
N ASP A 20 -11.59 14.80 -11.83
CA ASP A 20 -11.33 15.81 -12.86
C ASP A 20 -12.12 15.50 -14.15
N ASP A 21 -12.13 14.23 -14.60
CA ASP A 21 -12.90 13.76 -15.77
C ASP A 21 -14.42 13.87 -15.55
N LEU A 22 -14.88 13.84 -14.30
CA LEU A 22 -16.29 14.02 -13.92
C LEU A 22 -16.66 15.47 -13.65
N GLY A 23 -15.70 16.40 -13.66
CA GLY A 23 -15.92 17.81 -13.32
C GLY A 23 -16.25 18.05 -11.85
N VAL A 24 -15.77 17.18 -10.96
CA VAL A 24 -15.94 17.29 -9.50
C VAL A 24 -14.74 18.02 -8.92
N ASP A 25 -14.96 19.09 -8.15
CA ASP A 25 -13.88 19.80 -7.46
C ASP A 25 -13.22 18.90 -6.40
N VAL A 26 -11.89 18.74 -6.49
CA VAL A 26 -11.11 17.89 -5.60
C VAL A 26 -10.10 18.69 -4.80
N VAL A 27 -10.08 18.45 -3.50
CA VAL A 27 -8.96 18.79 -2.63
C VAL A 27 -8.09 17.54 -2.48
N ILE A 28 -6.97 17.52 -3.20
CA ILE A 28 -5.99 16.45 -3.10
C ILE A 28 -5.45 16.44 -1.67
N PRO A 29 -5.57 15.32 -0.94
CA PRO A 29 -5.03 15.24 0.40
C PRO A 29 -3.51 15.46 0.37
N PRO A 30 -2.94 16.22 1.33
CA PRO A 30 -1.49 16.40 1.36
C PRO A 30 -0.77 15.06 1.57
N PRO A 31 0.49 14.94 1.11
CA PRO A 31 1.35 13.84 1.52
C PRO A 31 1.43 13.75 3.04
N ILE A 32 1.46 12.52 3.55
CA ILE A 32 1.52 12.29 5.00
C ILE A 32 2.83 12.86 5.55
N SER A 33 2.72 13.60 6.65
CA SER A 33 3.82 14.30 7.30
C SER A 33 3.80 14.11 8.81
N LYS A 34 4.85 14.60 9.48
CA LYS A 34 4.88 14.65 10.94
C LYS A 34 3.71 15.44 11.52
N LYS A 35 3.35 16.55 10.88
CA LYS A 35 2.18 17.36 11.26
C LYS A 35 0.90 16.53 11.16
N THR A 36 0.72 15.78 10.07
CA THR A 36 -0.43 14.90 9.86
C THR A 36 -0.57 13.87 10.98
N LEU A 37 0.54 13.21 11.32
CA LEU A 37 0.59 12.24 12.42
C LEU A 37 0.31 12.89 13.78
N GLU A 38 0.91 14.03 14.09
CA GLU A 38 0.72 14.74 15.35
C GLU A 38 -0.74 15.18 15.56
N ILE A 39 -1.41 15.66 14.52
CA ILE A 39 -2.85 16.00 14.56
C ILE A 39 -3.66 14.73 14.82
N GLY A 40 -3.42 13.69 14.03
CA GLY A 40 -4.11 12.41 14.13
C GLY A 40 -4.04 11.77 15.51
N THR A 41 -2.83 11.70 16.06
CA THR A 41 -2.56 11.11 17.39
C THR A 41 -3.23 11.87 18.50
N ARG A 42 -3.29 13.21 18.43
CA ARG A 42 -3.93 14.03 19.47
C ARG A 42 -5.44 13.82 19.54
N LEU A 43 -6.08 13.54 18.40
CA LEU A 43 -7.53 13.57 18.25
C LEU A 43 -8.17 12.17 18.22
N SER A 44 -7.35 11.13 18.08
CA SER A 44 -7.82 9.76 17.97
C SER A 44 -7.66 9.01 19.30
N PRO A 45 -8.45 7.96 19.56
CA PRO A 45 -8.21 7.07 20.68
C PRO A 45 -6.80 6.51 20.66
N GLU A 46 -6.14 6.45 21.82
CA GLU A 46 -4.76 5.97 21.97
C GLU A 46 -4.57 4.57 21.37
N MET A 47 -5.51 3.67 21.66
CA MET A 47 -5.53 2.28 21.19
C MET A 47 -6.09 2.11 19.77
N ALA A 48 -6.23 3.19 18.99
CA ALA A 48 -6.53 3.12 17.57
C ALA A 48 -5.27 2.76 16.77
N CYS A 49 -5.42 1.89 15.78
CA CYS A 49 -4.32 1.59 14.88
C CYS A 49 -3.95 2.82 14.04
N LEU A 50 -2.67 2.89 13.67
CA LEU A 50 -2.05 4.04 13.02
C LEU A 50 -2.80 4.58 11.79
N PRO A 51 -3.38 3.76 10.89
CA PRO A 51 -4.12 4.27 9.73
C PRO A 51 -5.32 5.16 10.09
N LEU A 52 -6.01 4.89 11.21
CA LEU A 52 -7.12 5.74 11.67
C LEU A 52 -6.59 7.13 12.04
N LYS A 53 -5.50 7.16 12.83
CA LYS A 53 -4.86 8.39 13.30
C LYS A 53 -4.41 9.23 12.09
N ILE A 54 -3.67 8.62 11.16
CA ILE A 54 -3.19 9.30 9.95
C ILE A 54 -4.35 9.86 9.13
N ASN A 55 -5.41 9.07 8.90
CA ASN A 55 -6.56 9.53 8.12
C ASN A 55 -7.25 10.75 8.77
N ILE A 56 -7.42 10.77 10.09
CA ILE A 56 -7.98 11.95 10.80
C ILE A 56 -7.13 13.19 10.55
N GLY A 57 -5.82 13.10 10.75
CA GLY A 57 -4.91 14.22 10.51
C GLY A 57 -4.95 14.70 9.06
N ASN A 58 -4.96 13.74 8.12
CA ASN A 58 -4.98 14.02 6.70
C ASN A 58 -6.29 14.69 6.26
N TYR A 59 -7.43 14.25 6.81
CA TYR A 59 -8.71 14.91 6.57
C TYR A 59 -8.71 16.34 7.09
N ILE A 60 -8.27 16.59 8.31
CA ILE A 60 -8.21 17.95 8.88
C ILE A 60 -7.39 18.88 7.99
N GLU A 61 -6.23 18.44 7.51
CA GLU A 61 -5.42 19.25 6.60
C GLU A 61 -6.10 19.48 5.24
N SER A 62 -6.90 18.53 4.75
CA SER A 62 -7.71 18.72 3.54
C SER A 62 -8.89 19.67 3.79
N ILE A 63 -9.50 19.64 4.97
CA ILE A 63 -10.61 20.51 5.37
C ILE A 63 -10.13 21.95 5.49
N GLU A 64 -8.94 22.17 6.07
CA GLU A 64 -8.28 23.48 6.12
C GLU A 64 -8.03 24.06 4.72
N LYS A 65 -7.91 23.21 3.69
CA LYS A 65 -7.80 23.61 2.28
C LYS A 65 -9.15 23.79 1.58
N GLY A 66 -10.26 23.64 2.31
CA GLY A 66 -11.62 23.88 1.85
C GLY A 66 -12.38 22.65 1.36
N ALA A 67 -11.96 21.43 1.74
CA ALA A 67 -12.77 20.24 1.51
C ALA A 67 -14.04 20.26 2.38
N ASP A 68 -15.20 19.99 1.78
CA ASP A 68 -16.49 19.93 2.48
C ASP A 68 -17.06 18.49 2.54
N THR A 69 -16.44 17.57 1.79
CA THR A 69 -16.92 16.18 1.65
C THR A 69 -15.75 15.21 1.67
N ILE A 70 -15.84 14.14 2.46
CA ILE A 70 -14.86 13.05 2.51
C ILE A 70 -15.46 11.82 1.84
N VAL A 71 -14.73 11.25 0.88
CA VAL A 71 -15.03 9.96 0.27
C VAL A 71 -14.06 8.91 0.80
N LEU A 72 -14.59 7.80 1.31
CA LEU A 72 -13.79 6.66 1.73
C LEU A 72 -14.46 5.33 1.40
N SER A 73 -13.64 4.29 1.25
CA SER A 73 -14.13 2.91 1.18
C SER A 73 -14.49 2.43 2.57
N GLY A 74 -15.63 1.75 2.69
CA GLY A 74 -15.95 0.91 3.83
C GLY A 74 -15.37 -0.49 3.67
N SER A 75 -15.61 -1.35 4.65
CA SER A 75 -15.26 -2.77 4.61
C SER A 75 -16.21 -3.57 5.47
N CYS A 76 -16.51 -4.80 5.06
CA CYS A 76 -17.24 -5.77 5.86
C CYS A 76 -16.26 -6.75 6.50
N GLY A 77 -16.33 -6.94 7.82
CA GLY A 77 -15.53 -7.92 8.53
C GLY A 77 -15.14 -7.48 9.95
N PRO A 78 -14.43 -8.35 10.70
CA PRO A 78 -14.09 -8.10 12.10
C PRO A 78 -12.95 -7.07 12.28
N CYS A 79 -12.40 -6.53 11.18
CA CYS A 79 -11.40 -5.47 11.23
C CYS A 79 -12.04 -4.12 11.60
N ARG A 80 -11.36 -3.33 12.44
CA ARG A 80 -11.81 -1.98 12.82
C ARG A 80 -11.99 -1.04 11.63
N PHE A 81 -11.34 -1.30 10.49
CA PHE A 81 -11.50 -0.52 9.26
C PHE A 81 -12.98 -0.38 8.85
N GLY A 82 -13.81 -1.40 9.05
CA GLY A 82 -15.26 -1.32 8.78
C GLY A 82 -16.00 -0.25 9.60
N TYR A 83 -15.44 0.18 10.73
CA TYR A 83 -16.01 1.24 11.58
C TYR A 83 -15.32 2.60 11.42
N TYR A 84 -14.29 2.72 10.57
CA TYR A 84 -13.53 3.97 10.42
C TYR A 84 -14.43 5.14 10.05
N GLY A 85 -15.29 4.99 9.04
CA GLY A 85 -16.13 6.10 8.59
C GLY A 85 -17.07 6.63 9.66
N VAL A 86 -17.58 5.76 10.54
CA VAL A 86 -18.45 6.17 11.65
C VAL A 86 -17.65 6.90 12.74
N VAL A 87 -16.53 6.30 13.18
CA VAL A 87 -15.68 6.89 14.23
C VAL A 87 -15.09 8.22 13.78
N GLN A 88 -14.62 8.30 12.52
CA GLN A 88 -14.07 9.50 11.95
C GLN A 88 -15.11 10.61 11.82
N LYS A 89 -16.35 10.25 11.47
CA LYS A 89 -17.47 11.20 11.45
C LYS A 89 -17.74 11.80 12.83
N GLU A 90 -17.78 10.96 13.85
CA GLU A 90 -18.03 11.41 15.22
C GLU A 90 -16.93 12.36 15.69
N ILE A 91 -15.66 11.96 15.54
CA ILE A 91 -14.51 12.79 15.92
C ILE A 91 -14.55 14.15 15.20
N LEU A 92 -14.80 14.17 13.90
CA LEU A 92 -14.84 15.44 13.14
C LEU A 92 -16.05 16.31 13.55
N SER A 93 -17.20 15.70 13.84
CA SER A 93 -18.40 16.41 14.29
C SER A 93 -18.20 17.03 15.68
N ASP A 94 -17.57 16.29 16.62
CA ASP A 94 -17.25 16.77 17.96
C ASP A 94 -16.28 17.97 17.94
N LEU A 95 -15.42 18.03 16.93
CA LEU A 95 -14.51 19.15 16.69
C LEU A 95 -15.19 20.35 16.02
N GLY A 96 -16.47 20.24 15.68
CA GLY A 96 -17.26 21.30 15.04
C GLY A 96 -17.07 21.41 13.53
N TYR A 97 -16.51 20.39 12.86
CA TYR A 97 -16.44 20.36 11.40
C TYR A 97 -17.78 19.92 10.80
N ASP A 98 -18.37 20.78 9.97
CA ASP A 98 -19.55 20.46 9.18
C ASP A 98 -19.13 19.84 7.84
N ILE A 99 -19.04 18.50 7.81
CA ILE A 99 -18.54 17.74 6.66
C ILE A 99 -19.45 16.57 6.35
N ASP A 100 -19.71 16.40 5.06
CA ASP A 100 -20.38 15.21 4.57
C ASP A 100 -19.40 14.06 4.39
N ILE A 101 -19.73 12.88 4.91
CA ILE A 101 -18.89 11.68 4.78
C ILE A 101 -19.64 10.63 3.98
N ILE A 102 -19.13 10.33 2.79
CA ILE A 102 -19.69 9.36 1.86
C ILE A 102 -18.84 8.09 1.93
N ILE A 103 -19.40 7.06 2.56
CA ILE A 103 -18.79 5.75 2.72
C ILE A 103 -19.25 4.83 1.57
N PHE A 104 -18.32 4.23 0.85
CA PHE A 104 -18.62 3.19 -0.14
C PHE A 104 -18.45 1.80 0.50
N ASP A 105 -19.51 1.29 1.11
CA ASP A 105 -19.55 -0.07 1.63
C ASP A 105 -19.70 -1.10 0.50
N PRO A 106 -19.26 -2.36 0.72
CA PRO A 106 -19.49 -3.44 -0.22
C PRO A 106 -20.98 -3.58 -0.61
N PRO A 107 -21.30 -3.87 -1.89
CA PRO A 107 -22.66 -3.81 -2.43
C PRO A 107 -23.69 -4.72 -1.73
N ASP A 108 -23.22 -5.72 -0.99
CA ASP A 108 -23.99 -6.72 -0.27
C ASP A 108 -24.89 -6.10 0.84
N THR A 109 -24.67 -4.83 1.17
CA THR A 109 -25.46 -4.04 2.13
C THR A 109 -26.58 -3.22 1.49
N GLY A 110 -26.62 -3.05 0.15
CA GLY A 110 -27.66 -2.30 -0.53
C GLY A 110 -27.23 -1.68 -1.88
N TYR A 111 -27.46 -2.40 -2.99
CA TYR A 111 -27.06 -1.97 -4.34
C TYR A 111 -27.66 -0.60 -4.76
N ARG A 112 -28.89 -0.29 -4.32
CA ARG A 112 -29.54 1.00 -4.63
C ARG A 112 -28.84 2.17 -3.96
N ASP A 113 -28.52 2.05 -2.68
CA ASP A 113 -27.85 3.10 -1.90
C ASP A 113 -26.44 3.35 -2.41
N PHE A 114 -25.74 2.28 -2.79
CA PHE A 114 -24.44 2.36 -3.44
C PHE A 114 -24.48 3.18 -4.75
N LEU A 115 -25.43 2.90 -5.65
CA LEU A 115 -25.60 3.67 -6.88
C LEU A 115 -26.00 5.13 -6.62
N GLN A 116 -26.81 5.39 -5.59
CA GLN A 116 -27.17 6.75 -5.19
C GLN A 116 -25.94 7.53 -4.68
N ARG A 117 -25.07 6.90 -3.89
CA ARG A 117 -23.82 7.52 -3.42
C ARG A 117 -22.88 7.83 -4.58
N ILE A 118 -22.74 6.92 -5.56
CA ILE A 118 -21.97 7.20 -6.79
C ILE A 118 -22.55 8.43 -7.50
N LYS A 119 -23.87 8.48 -7.69
CA LYS A 119 -24.53 9.61 -8.35
C LYS A 119 -24.41 10.92 -7.58
N LYS A 120 -24.45 10.86 -6.25
CA LYS A 120 -24.22 12.03 -5.38
C LYS A 120 -22.82 12.62 -5.61
N VAL A 121 -21.80 11.76 -5.63
CA VAL A 121 -20.41 12.20 -5.83
C VAL A 121 -20.17 12.66 -7.28
N ALA A 122 -20.69 11.93 -8.26
CA ALA A 122 -20.52 12.25 -9.68
C ALA A 122 -21.41 13.40 -10.19
N GLY A 123 -22.27 13.98 -9.34
CA GLY A 123 -23.15 15.09 -9.71
C GLY A 123 -24.02 14.81 -10.94
N SER A 124 -23.94 15.69 -11.94
CA SER A 124 -24.75 15.61 -13.17
C SER A 124 -24.21 14.67 -14.24
N SER A 125 -23.05 14.04 -14.04
CA SER A 125 -22.42 13.18 -15.06
C SER A 125 -23.29 11.97 -15.40
N SER A 126 -23.34 11.57 -16.67
CA SER A 126 -24.11 10.41 -17.10
C SER A 126 -23.48 9.10 -16.60
N TRP A 127 -24.25 8.01 -16.55
CA TRP A 127 -23.69 6.70 -16.18
C TRP A 127 -22.58 6.24 -17.12
N MET A 128 -22.65 6.62 -18.40
CA MET A 128 -21.62 6.31 -19.37
C MET A 128 -20.32 7.06 -19.07
N ASP A 129 -20.41 8.32 -18.64
CA ASP A 129 -19.24 9.12 -18.27
C ASP A 129 -18.59 8.58 -17.00
N ILE A 130 -19.40 8.21 -16.00
CA ILE A 130 -18.92 7.56 -14.76
C ILE A 130 -18.15 6.28 -15.07
N ILE A 131 -18.72 5.38 -15.88
CA ILE A 131 -18.07 4.13 -16.26
C ILE A 131 -16.79 4.40 -17.06
N ARG A 132 -16.81 5.38 -17.98
CA ARG A 132 -15.65 5.75 -18.79
C ARG A 132 -14.51 6.30 -17.92
N ALA A 133 -14.82 7.23 -17.02
CA ALA A 133 -13.83 7.83 -16.11
C ALA A 133 -13.24 6.78 -15.18
N PHE A 134 -14.06 5.87 -14.64
CA PHE A 134 -13.59 4.76 -13.80
C PHE A 134 -12.65 3.81 -14.55
N ARG A 135 -12.98 3.45 -15.80
CA ARG A 135 -12.12 2.63 -16.66
C ARG A 135 -10.79 3.29 -16.96
N LYS A 136 -10.75 4.61 -17.16
CA LYS A 136 -9.49 5.33 -17.37
C LYS A 136 -8.67 5.41 -16.08
N ALA A 137 -9.31 5.68 -14.95
CA ALA A 137 -8.66 5.73 -13.64
C ALA A 137 -8.03 4.38 -13.26
N SER A 138 -8.68 3.26 -13.56
CA SER A 138 -8.10 1.93 -13.31
C SER A 138 -6.84 1.66 -14.13
N VAL A 139 -6.72 2.24 -15.34
CA VAL A 139 -5.49 2.18 -16.14
C VAL A 139 -4.37 2.99 -15.47
N ILE A 140 -4.66 4.15 -14.87
CA ILE A 140 -3.67 4.91 -14.11
C ILE A 140 -3.16 4.11 -12.92
N VAL A 141 -4.04 3.47 -12.14
CA VAL A 141 -3.63 2.61 -11.01
C VAL A 141 -2.67 1.52 -11.48
N LYS A 142 -3.02 0.83 -12.58
CA LYS A 142 -2.18 -0.22 -13.16
C LYS A 142 -0.80 0.32 -13.57
N GLU A 143 -0.75 1.39 -14.35
CA GLU A 143 0.51 1.94 -14.86
C GLU A 143 1.38 2.54 -13.75
N ALA A 144 0.76 3.16 -12.74
CA ALA A 144 1.47 3.70 -11.58
C ALA A 144 2.09 2.57 -10.73
N ASP A 145 1.36 1.48 -10.50
CA ASP A 145 1.91 0.33 -9.79
C ASP A 145 3.05 -0.35 -10.57
N GLU A 146 2.91 -0.50 -11.89
CA GLU A 146 4.00 -1.03 -12.73
C GLU A 146 5.23 -0.12 -12.71
N LEU A 147 5.05 1.21 -12.70
CA LEU A 147 6.14 2.17 -12.52
C LEU A 147 6.84 1.96 -11.17
N LEU A 148 6.08 1.82 -10.08
CA LEU A 148 6.65 1.58 -8.74
C LEU A 148 7.38 0.23 -8.66
N GLU A 149 6.87 -0.82 -9.27
CA GLU A 149 7.56 -2.12 -9.34
C GLU A 149 8.88 -2.03 -10.09
N ILE A 150 8.92 -1.31 -11.21
CA ILE A 150 10.17 -1.04 -11.94
C ILE A 150 11.12 -0.24 -11.05
N ALA A 151 10.63 0.78 -10.34
CA ALA A 151 11.44 1.57 -9.44
C ALA A 151 12.04 0.72 -8.29
N LEU A 152 11.28 -0.20 -7.69
CA LEU A 152 11.78 -1.11 -6.66
C LEU A 152 12.94 -1.99 -7.18
N LYS A 153 12.81 -2.52 -8.40
CA LYS A 153 13.86 -3.31 -9.05
C LYS A 153 15.09 -2.48 -9.40
N LYS A 154 14.89 -1.27 -9.92
CA LYS A 154 15.97 -0.36 -10.33
C LYS A 154 16.74 0.18 -9.15
N ARG A 155 16.07 0.57 -8.05
CA ARG A 155 16.73 1.10 -6.84
C ARG A 155 17.79 0.15 -6.29
N ALA A 156 17.53 -1.16 -6.31
CA ALA A 156 18.48 -2.18 -5.85
C ALA A 156 19.73 -2.32 -6.75
N ARG A 157 19.65 -1.89 -8.02
CA ARG A 157 20.67 -2.15 -9.06
C ARG A 157 21.25 -0.91 -9.69
N GLU A 158 20.74 0.27 -9.39
CA GLU A 158 21.13 1.52 -10.05
C GLU A 158 22.64 1.77 -9.99
N ALA A 159 23.22 2.18 -11.12
CA ALA A 159 24.62 2.54 -11.23
C ALA A 159 24.94 3.78 -10.37
N ASN A 160 24.05 4.78 -10.43
CA ASN A 160 24.16 6.00 -9.64
C ASN A 160 23.15 5.95 -8.48
N ARG A 161 23.65 5.88 -7.25
CA ARG A 161 22.81 5.82 -6.05
C ARG A 161 21.92 7.07 -5.93
N GLY A 162 20.64 6.87 -5.66
CA GLY A 162 19.59 7.89 -5.55
C GLY A 162 18.98 8.35 -6.87
N GLU A 163 19.38 7.79 -8.02
CA GLU A 163 18.84 8.16 -9.33
C GLU A 163 17.35 7.81 -9.45
N THR A 164 16.96 6.61 -9.02
CA THR A 164 15.57 6.16 -9.01
C THR A 164 14.69 7.07 -8.16
N ASP A 165 15.14 7.39 -6.94
CA ASP A 165 14.38 8.23 -6.00
C ASP A 165 14.25 9.68 -6.52
N ARG A 166 15.25 10.18 -7.25
CA ARG A 166 15.19 11.51 -7.88
C ARG A 166 14.10 11.58 -8.94
N TYR A 167 13.99 10.55 -9.79
CA TYR A 167 12.94 10.50 -10.81
C TYR A 167 11.56 10.28 -10.21
N LEU A 168 11.42 9.47 -9.16
CA LEU A 168 10.15 9.33 -8.43
C LEU A 168 9.70 10.67 -7.82
N TYR A 169 10.63 11.43 -7.23
CA TYR A 169 10.33 12.76 -6.69
C TYR A 169 9.87 13.74 -7.78
N SER A 170 10.53 13.75 -8.94
CA SER A 170 10.11 14.58 -10.08
C SER A 170 8.74 14.15 -10.63
N PHE A 171 8.51 12.83 -10.73
CA PHE A 171 7.23 12.24 -11.12
C PHE A 171 6.08 12.76 -10.25
N GLU A 172 6.17 12.65 -8.93
CA GLU A 172 5.11 13.09 -8.01
C GLU A 172 4.81 14.60 -8.18
N ARG A 173 5.86 15.42 -8.29
CA ARG A 173 5.71 16.88 -8.47
C ARG A 173 5.11 17.28 -9.81
N GLU A 174 5.30 16.49 -10.86
CA GLU A 174 4.74 16.77 -12.17
C GLU A 174 3.34 16.19 -12.33
N ALA A 175 3.09 14.98 -11.81
CA ALA A 175 1.81 14.30 -11.89
C ALA A 175 0.71 15.05 -11.14
N ILE A 176 1.01 15.63 -9.97
CA ILE A 176 0.03 16.40 -9.19
C ILE A 176 -0.48 17.67 -9.90
N LYS A 177 0.29 18.19 -10.86
CA LYS A 177 -0.06 19.42 -11.61
C LYS A 177 -0.95 19.17 -12.83
N GLN A 178 -1.02 17.94 -13.30
CA GLN A 178 -1.80 17.58 -14.48
C GLN A 178 -3.29 17.59 -14.17
N TYR A 179 -4.15 17.75 -15.17
CA TYR A 179 -5.61 17.71 -15.01
C TYR A 179 -6.23 16.56 -15.82
N GLY A 180 -7.11 15.79 -15.18
CA GLY A 180 -7.80 14.69 -15.84
C GLY A 180 -6.96 13.43 -15.98
N THR A 181 -7.63 12.34 -16.35
CA THR A 181 -6.99 11.02 -16.47
C THR A 181 -5.97 10.93 -17.60
N TYR A 182 -6.17 11.68 -18.69
CA TYR A 182 -5.33 11.61 -19.87
C TYR A 182 -3.92 12.15 -19.60
N GLU A 183 -3.82 13.39 -19.12
CA GLU A 183 -2.53 14.05 -18.85
C GLU A 183 -1.74 13.33 -17.74
N ILE A 184 -2.43 12.86 -16.68
CA ILE A 184 -1.82 12.06 -15.61
C ILE A 184 -1.21 10.78 -16.19
N LEU A 185 -1.94 10.08 -17.06
CA LEU A 185 -1.47 8.83 -17.68
C LEU A 185 -0.24 9.06 -18.58
N GLU A 186 -0.16 10.18 -19.28
CA GLU A 186 1.03 10.55 -20.08
C GLU A 186 2.26 10.71 -19.18
N ILE A 187 2.13 11.42 -18.05
CA ILE A 187 3.22 11.59 -17.08
C ILE A 187 3.64 10.25 -16.49
N VAL A 188 2.70 9.40 -16.08
CA VAL A 188 3.00 8.06 -15.55
C VAL A 188 3.80 7.24 -16.58
N LYS A 189 3.36 7.20 -17.84
CA LYS A 189 4.05 6.43 -18.88
C LYS A 189 5.43 6.99 -19.21
N MET A 190 5.59 8.31 -19.24
CA MET A 190 6.87 8.97 -19.46
C MET A 190 7.88 8.57 -18.37
N TYR A 191 7.51 8.71 -17.09
CA TYR A 191 8.40 8.37 -15.98
C TYR A 191 8.65 6.87 -15.85
N LYS A 192 7.67 6.03 -16.21
CA LYS A 192 7.87 4.58 -16.31
C LYS A 192 8.98 4.24 -17.30
N GLY A 193 9.02 4.91 -18.46
CA GLY A 193 10.10 4.78 -19.44
C GLY A 193 11.44 5.26 -18.88
N ILE A 194 11.49 6.48 -18.34
CA ILE A 194 12.72 7.07 -17.76
C ILE A 194 13.31 6.17 -16.67
N ILE A 195 12.49 5.67 -15.76
CA ILE A 195 12.93 4.78 -14.66
C ILE A 195 13.34 3.42 -15.23
N GLY A 196 12.61 2.89 -16.22
CA GLY A 196 12.96 1.65 -16.92
C GLY A 196 14.34 1.68 -17.58
N ASP A 197 14.77 2.85 -18.05
CA ASP A 197 16.06 3.06 -18.73
C ASP A 197 17.22 3.41 -17.79
N ILE A 198 16.98 3.49 -16.46
CA ILE A 198 18.05 3.70 -15.48
C ILE A 198 19.12 2.61 -15.63
N LYS A 199 20.38 3.06 -15.74
CA LYS A 199 21.54 2.19 -15.89
C LYS A 199 21.75 1.36 -14.63
N GLU A 200 22.01 0.07 -14.82
CA GLU A 200 22.25 -0.88 -13.74
C GLU A 200 23.73 -1.25 -13.60
N LYS A 201 24.14 -1.59 -12.38
CA LYS A 201 25.46 -2.16 -12.08
C LYS A 201 25.54 -3.57 -12.65
N ALA A 202 26.59 -3.83 -13.43
CA ALA A 202 26.84 -5.17 -13.96
C ALA A 202 27.20 -6.16 -12.82
N GLY A 203 26.72 -7.40 -12.95
CA GLY A 203 27.09 -8.50 -12.03
C GLY A 203 26.48 -8.43 -10.63
N VAL A 204 25.45 -7.60 -10.40
CA VAL A 204 24.77 -7.50 -9.11
C VAL A 204 23.59 -8.47 -9.03
N PHE A 205 23.60 -9.31 -8.00
CA PHE A 205 22.51 -10.23 -7.67
C PHE A 205 21.92 -9.86 -6.30
N PRO A 206 20.95 -8.93 -6.25
CA PRO A 206 20.45 -8.41 -4.98
C PRO A 206 19.77 -9.51 -4.16
N LEU A 207 19.71 -9.31 -2.84
CA LEU A 207 18.78 -10.05 -1.99
C LEU A 207 17.35 -9.70 -2.40
N LYS A 208 16.44 -10.67 -2.34
CA LYS A 208 15.02 -10.47 -2.60
C LYS A 208 14.24 -10.57 -1.30
N VAL A 209 13.55 -9.49 -0.95
CA VAL A 209 12.75 -9.43 0.28
C VAL A 209 11.29 -9.20 -0.07
N GLY A 210 10.43 -10.08 0.44
CA GLY A 210 8.99 -9.91 0.38
C GLY A 210 8.48 -9.05 1.53
N LEU A 211 7.67 -8.03 1.24
CA LEU A 211 6.94 -7.26 2.24
C LEU A 211 5.50 -7.80 2.32
N VAL A 212 5.09 -8.17 3.54
CA VAL A 212 3.74 -8.63 3.88
C VAL A 212 3.17 -7.78 4.99
N GLY A 213 1.86 -7.82 5.21
CA GLY A 213 1.23 -7.10 6.30
C GLY A 213 0.00 -6.31 5.89
N GLU A 214 -0.27 -5.25 6.66
CA GLU A 214 -1.46 -4.42 6.49
C GLU A 214 -1.28 -3.45 5.31
N ILE A 215 -2.26 -3.40 4.40
CA ILE A 215 -2.16 -2.70 3.12
C ILE A 215 -1.77 -1.21 3.26
N TYR A 216 -2.36 -0.47 4.21
CA TYR A 216 -2.05 0.95 4.39
C TYR A 216 -0.59 1.15 4.78
N THR A 217 -0.10 0.35 5.74
CA THR A 217 1.32 0.39 6.13
C THR A 217 2.28 -0.07 5.03
N LEU A 218 1.84 -0.96 4.13
CA LEU A 218 2.67 -1.40 3.01
C LEU A 218 2.80 -0.33 1.91
N VAL A 219 1.74 0.43 1.64
CA VAL A 219 1.70 1.35 0.49
C VAL A 219 2.04 2.80 0.83
N GLU A 220 1.89 3.23 2.08
CA GLU A 220 2.14 4.62 2.50
C GLU A 220 3.58 4.78 3.04
N PRO A 221 4.51 5.42 2.27
CA PRO A 221 5.93 5.42 2.61
C PRO A 221 6.26 6.13 3.93
N TYR A 222 5.52 7.17 4.30
CA TYR A 222 5.75 7.87 5.57
C TYR A 222 5.52 6.93 6.76
N VAL A 223 4.45 6.13 6.69
CA VAL A 223 3.97 5.27 7.78
C VAL A 223 4.93 4.13 8.09
N ASN A 224 5.56 3.56 7.06
CA ASN A 224 6.55 2.49 7.21
C ASN A 224 8.00 3.00 7.28
N LEU A 225 8.21 4.29 7.52
CA LEU A 225 9.53 4.92 7.60
C LEU A 225 10.37 4.68 6.34
N ASN A 226 9.73 4.69 5.16
CA ASN A 226 10.32 4.51 3.84
C ASN A 226 11.13 3.21 3.72
N VAL A 227 10.59 2.10 4.24
CA VAL A 227 11.26 0.78 4.25
C VAL A 227 11.74 0.35 2.86
N GLU A 228 10.92 0.55 1.82
CA GLU A 228 11.24 0.18 0.44
C GLU A 228 12.46 0.94 -0.10
N LYS A 229 12.57 2.22 0.28
CA LYS A 229 13.70 3.07 -0.08
C LYS A 229 14.94 2.63 0.67
N LYS A 230 14.85 2.39 1.98
CA LYS A 230 15.96 1.95 2.83
C LYS A 230 16.54 0.62 2.35
N LEU A 231 15.69 -0.39 2.14
CA LEU A 231 16.08 -1.69 1.62
C LEU A 231 16.74 -1.57 0.23
N GLY A 232 16.13 -0.82 -0.70
CA GLY A 232 16.73 -0.64 -2.02
C GLY A 232 18.09 0.07 -2.00
N GLN A 233 18.27 1.04 -1.11
CA GLN A 233 19.56 1.71 -0.91
C GLN A 233 20.64 0.80 -0.29
N LEU A 234 20.22 -0.26 0.40
CA LEU A 234 21.09 -1.35 0.88
C LEU A 234 21.30 -2.45 -0.19
N GLY A 235 20.81 -2.24 -1.43
CA GLY A 235 21.00 -3.19 -2.53
C GLY A 235 20.01 -4.37 -2.51
N VAL A 236 18.88 -4.23 -1.82
CA VAL A 236 17.83 -5.27 -1.73
C VAL A 236 16.72 -4.98 -2.73
N GLU A 237 16.36 -5.98 -3.53
CA GLU A 237 15.16 -5.98 -4.36
C GLU A 237 13.93 -6.28 -3.49
N VAL A 238 12.97 -5.37 -3.52
CA VAL A 238 11.78 -5.43 -2.67
C VAL A 238 10.57 -5.86 -3.49
N HIS A 239 9.77 -6.77 -2.95
CA HIS A 239 8.52 -7.24 -3.54
C HIS A 239 7.36 -7.05 -2.55
N ARG A 240 6.31 -6.34 -2.95
CA ARG A 240 5.09 -6.20 -2.14
C ARG A 240 4.15 -7.38 -2.37
N SER A 241 3.54 -7.89 -1.31
CA SER A 241 2.47 -8.90 -1.41
C SER A 241 1.12 -8.32 -1.83
N LEU A 242 0.92 -7.02 -1.57
CA LEU A 242 -0.30 -6.29 -1.86
C LEU A 242 0.06 -5.00 -2.59
N THR A 243 -0.55 -4.79 -3.74
CA THR A 243 -0.49 -3.54 -4.49
C THR A 243 -1.90 -3.00 -4.73
N LEU A 244 -1.99 -1.76 -5.18
CA LEU A 244 -3.27 -1.06 -5.36
C LEU A 244 -4.02 -1.61 -6.59
N ASN A 245 -3.29 -1.98 -7.64
CA ASN A 245 -3.77 -2.63 -8.84
C ASN A 245 -4.34 -4.01 -8.52
N GLU A 246 -3.65 -4.81 -7.69
CA GLU A 246 -4.16 -6.09 -7.20
C GLU A 246 -5.48 -5.86 -6.45
N TRP A 247 -5.52 -4.88 -5.53
CA TRP A 247 -6.73 -4.53 -4.80
C TRP A 247 -7.87 -4.11 -5.73
N VAL A 248 -7.62 -3.27 -6.75
CA VAL A 248 -8.61 -2.87 -7.76
C VAL A 248 -9.04 -4.06 -8.61
N LYS A 249 -8.14 -4.95 -9.01
CA LYS A 249 -8.50 -6.12 -9.81
C LYS A 249 -9.40 -7.10 -9.06
N ILE A 250 -9.07 -7.36 -7.79
CA ILE A 250 -9.84 -8.23 -6.90
C ILE A 250 -11.19 -7.58 -6.53
N HIS A 251 -11.11 -6.30 -6.14
CA HIS A 251 -12.16 -5.38 -5.70
C HIS A 251 -13.24 -5.08 -6.74
N LEU A 252 -12.78 -4.58 -7.87
CA LEU A 252 -13.54 -3.68 -8.74
C LEU A 252 -13.49 -4.10 -10.21
N SER A 253 -12.63 -5.06 -10.60
CA SER A 253 -12.52 -5.55 -11.97
C SER A 253 -13.19 -6.91 -12.18
N LEU A 254 -13.57 -7.23 -13.42
CA LEU A 254 -14.09 -8.54 -13.82
C LEU A 254 -12.98 -9.54 -14.23
N ASP A 255 -11.73 -9.31 -13.82
CA ASP A 255 -10.60 -10.18 -14.18
C ASP A 255 -10.66 -11.53 -13.44
N VAL A 256 -11.34 -12.50 -14.05
CA VAL A 256 -11.58 -13.84 -13.47
C VAL A 256 -10.28 -14.62 -13.31
N VAL A 257 -9.34 -14.50 -14.26
CA VAL A 257 -8.06 -15.23 -14.21
C VAL A 257 -7.26 -14.75 -13.01
N HIS A 258 -7.18 -13.44 -12.84
CA HIS A 258 -6.49 -12.84 -11.72
C HIS A 258 -7.11 -13.21 -10.37
N ARG A 259 -8.45 -13.20 -10.28
CA ARG A 259 -9.17 -13.65 -9.07
C ARG A 259 -8.88 -15.12 -8.74
N LEU A 260 -8.75 -15.99 -9.74
CA LEU A 260 -8.40 -17.41 -9.54
C LEU A 260 -6.96 -17.58 -9.05
N GLN A 261 -6.00 -16.85 -9.62
CA GLN A 261 -4.61 -16.83 -9.17
C GLN A 261 -4.51 -16.35 -7.71
N HIS A 262 -5.18 -15.24 -7.40
CA HIS A 262 -5.24 -14.72 -6.04
C HIS A 262 -5.83 -15.74 -5.07
N LYS A 263 -6.93 -16.40 -5.46
CA LYS A 263 -7.54 -17.47 -4.65
C LYS A 263 -6.59 -18.65 -4.39
N ASN A 264 -5.75 -19.00 -5.37
CA ASN A 264 -4.74 -20.04 -5.19
C ASN A 264 -3.63 -19.62 -4.22
N ILE A 265 -3.22 -18.34 -4.23
CA ILE A 265 -2.31 -17.81 -3.22
C ILE A 265 -2.98 -17.86 -1.84
N LEU A 266 -4.20 -17.35 -1.71
CA LEU A 266 -4.92 -17.33 -0.43
C LEU A 266 -5.09 -18.73 0.19
N ARG A 267 -5.32 -19.77 -0.61
CA ARG A 267 -5.41 -21.17 -0.13
C ARG A 267 -4.15 -21.66 0.60
N LYS A 268 -3.00 -21.00 0.40
CA LYS A 268 -1.76 -21.34 1.11
C LYS A 268 -1.84 -21.05 2.61
N ALA A 269 -2.79 -20.23 3.06
CA ALA A 269 -3.02 -20.00 4.48
C ALA A 269 -3.91 -21.08 5.14
N ASP A 270 -4.61 -21.92 4.37
CA ASP A 270 -5.53 -22.94 4.91
C ASP A 270 -4.91 -23.83 6.00
N PRO A 271 -3.63 -24.29 5.90
CA PRO A 271 -3.01 -25.11 6.95
C PRO A 271 -2.75 -24.37 8.27
N TYR A 272 -2.77 -23.04 8.25
CA TYR A 272 -2.36 -22.18 9.36
C TYR A 272 -3.54 -21.41 9.99
N LEU A 273 -4.58 -21.11 9.20
CA LEU A 273 -5.75 -20.35 9.62
C LEU A 273 -7.03 -21.10 9.28
N GLY A 274 -7.77 -21.52 10.32
CA GLY A 274 -9.07 -22.17 10.16
C GLY A 274 -10.27 -21.21 10.12
N LEU A 275 -10.06 -19.91 10.33
CA LEU A 275 -11.11 -18.89 10.41
C LEU A 275 -10.61 -17.56 9.82
N CYS A 276 -11.53 -16.81 9.21
CA CYS A 276 -11.26 -15.43 8.81
C CYS A 276 -11.18 -14.50 10.04
N VAL A 277 -9.98 -14.00 10.34
CA VAL A 277 -9.68 -13.06 11.43
C VAL A 277 -9.96 -11.59 11.02
N GLY A 278 -10.30 -11.37 9.74
CA GLY A 278 -10.46 -10.05 9.12
C GLY A 278 -9.13 -9.36 8.83
N GLY A 279 -9.21 -8.14 8.27
CA GLY A 279 -8.02 -7.39 7.88
C GLY A 279 -7.21 -8.14 6.82
N HIS A 280 -5.89 -8.12 6.96
CA HIS A 280 -4.95 -8.72 6.01
C HIS A 280 -4.25 -9.99 6.54
N ALA A 281 -4.67 -10.52 7.70
CA ALA A 281 -3.99 -11.67 8.33
C ALA A 281 -3.86 -12.87 7.40
N TRP A 282 -4.94 -13.20 6.70
CA TRP A 282 -4.98 -14.31 5.76
C TRP A 282 -4.01 -14.09 4.59
N GLN A 283 -4.02 -12.87 4.03
CA GLN A 283 -3.11 -12.43 2.98
C GLN A 283 -1.66 -12.47 3.45
N THR A 284 -1.37 -12.04 4.68
CA THR A 284 -0.02 -12.05 5.26
C THR A 284 0.54 -13.46 5.33
N ILE A 285 -0.22 -14.43 5.85
CA ILE A 285 0.22 -15.83 5.92
C ILE A 285 0.35 -16.43 4.53
N ALA A 286 -0.68 -16.28 3.69
CA ALA A 286 -0.71 -16.81 2.33
C ALA A 286 0.48 -16.32 1.49
N ASN A 287 0.76 -15.01 1.55
CA ASN A 287 1.87 -14.42 0.82
C ASN A 287 3.23 -14.76 1.42
N SER A 288 3.33 -14.98 2.74
CA SER A 288 4.57 -15.46 3.36
C SER A 288 4.93 -16.85 2.85
N VAL A 289 3.94 -17.75 2.73
CA VAL A 289 4.12 -19.07 2.12
C VAL A 289 4.47 -18.93 0.63
N PHE A 290 3.74 -18.09 -0.11
CA PHE A 290 4.01 -17.84 -1.53
C PHE A 290 5.45 -17.33 -1.75
N PHE A 291 5.90 -16.33 -1.00
CA PHE A 291 7.26 -15.82 -1.09
C PHE A 291 8.31 -16.85 -0.71
N SER A 292 8.02 -17.70 0.27
CA SER A 292 8.91 -18.79 0.66
C SER A 292 9.10 -19.82 -0.45
N GLU A 293 8.05 -20.10 -1.23
CA GLU A 293 8.12 -21.00 -2.38
C GLU A 293 8.74 -20.35 -3.64
N ASN A 294 8.76 -19.01 -3.71
CA ASN A 294 9.20 -18.25 -4.89
C ASN A 294 10.62 -17.64 -4.74
N ASN A 295 11.49 -18.32 -3.98
CA ASN A 295 12.91 -17.98 -3.83
C ASN A 295 13.18 -16.56 -3.30
N MET A 296 12.37 -16.08 -2.34
CA MET A 296 12.74 -14.90 -1.55
C MET A 296 13.83 -15.27 -0.53
N ASP A 297 14.77 -14.37 -0.30
CA ASP A 297 15.82 -14.56 0.71
C ASP A 297 15.33 -14.27 2.13
N GLY A 298 14.28 -13.46 2.25
CA GLY A 298 13.59 -13.18 3.51
C GLY A 298 12.25 -12.46 3.34
N ILE A 299 11.49 -12.39 4.42
CA ILE A 299 10.16 -11.78 4.46
C ILE A 299 10.12 -10.78 5.62
N ILE A 300 9.52 -9.61 5.39
CA ILE A 300 9.30 -8.60 6.42
C ILE A 300 7.80 -8.35 6.53
N GLN A 301 7.21 -8.67 7.68
CA GLN A 301 5.86 -8.24 8.04
C GLN A 301 5.91 -6.80 8.54
N ILE A 302 5.08 -5.93 7.99
CA ILE A 302 4.91 -4.55 8.45
C ILE A 302 3.46 -4.39 8.91
N MET A 303 3.28 -3.89 10.12
CA MET A 303 1.94 -3.77 10.70
C MET A 303 1.83 -2.57 11.62
N PRO A 304 0.64 -1.95 11.72
CA PRO A 304 0.41 -0.94 12.73
C PRO A 304 0.34 -1.60 14.10
N PHE A 305 0.91 -0.96 15.12
CA PHE A 305 0.73 -1.37 16.50
C PHE A 305 -0.77 -1.42 16.84
N GLY A 306 -1.18 -2.47 17.56
CA GLY A 306 -2.59 -2.72 17.89
C GLY A 306 -3.44 -3.28 16.74
N CYS A 307 -2.85 -3.60 15.58
CA CYS A 307 -3.56 -4.28 14.49
C CYS A 307 -3.80 -5.77 14.84
N MET A 308 -4.92 -6.07 15.48
CA MET A 308 -5.25 -7.42 15.94
C MET A 308 -5.10 -8.51 14.86
N PRO A 309 -5.59 -8.33 13.61
CA PRO A 309 -5.35 -9.35 12.57
C PRO A 309 -3.88 -9.62 12.29
N GLU A 310 -3.05 -8.58 12.23
CA GLU A 310 -1.61 -8.75 11.98
C GLU A 310 -0.87 -9.31 13.19
N ILE A 311 -1.32 -9.04 14.43
CA ILE A 311 -0.80 -9.71 15.64
C ILE A 311 -1.08 -11.22 15.58
N VAL A 312 -2.27 -11.61 15.11
CA VAL A 312 -2.58 -13.03 14.92
C VAL A 312 -1.68 -13.64 13.84
N ALA A 313 -1.47 -12.95 12.72
CA ALA A 313 -0.55 -13.41 11.69
C ALA A 313 0.90 -13.52 12.23
N GLU A 314 1.38 -12.52 12.96
CA GLU A 314 2.71 -12.49 13.60
C GLU A 314 2.92 -13.73 14.47
N SER A 315 1.93 -14.14 15.26
CA SER A 315 2.02 -15.33 16.11
C SER A 315 2.14 -16.65 15.35
N ILE A 316 1.74 -16.67 14.07
CA ILE A 316 1.74 -17.84 13.19
C ILE A 316 2.99 -17.90 12.30
N LEU A 317 3.58 -16.74 11.96
CA LEU A 317 4.77 -16.65 11.10
C LEU A 317 5.97 -17.51 11.56
N PRO A 318 6.23 -17.72 12.86
CA PRO A 318 7.25 -18.68 13.30
C PRO A 318 7.02 -20.09 12.76
N LYS A 319 5.76 -20.53 12.66
CA LYS A 319 5.43 -21.84 12.11
C LYS A 319 5.70 -21.91 10.60
N VAL A 320 5.39 -20.83 9.86
CA VAL A 320 5.76 -20.71 8.44
C VAL A 320 7.28 -20.76 8.26
N TYR A 321 8.04 -20.11 9.15
CA TYR A 321 9.50 -20.19 9.15
C TYR A 321 10.00 -21.62 9.42
N GLU A 322 9.41 -22.37 10.35
CA GLU A 322 9.77 -23.78 10.58
C GLU A 322 9.55 -24.64 9.34
N ASP A 323 8.43 -24.43 8.64
CA ASP A 323 8.03 -25.28 7.52
C ASP A 323 8.83 -25.00 6.23
N TYR A 324 9.22 -23.74 5.99
CA TYR A 324 9.88 -23.33 4.74
C TYR A 324 11.32 -22.83 4.92
N GLY A 325 11.73 -22.49 6.14
CA GLY A 325 13.08 -22.06 6.48
C GLY A 325 13.47 -20.66 6.00
N VAL A 326 12.59 -19.87 5.38
CA VAL A 326 12.88 -18.50 4.91
C VAL A 326 12.73 -17.51 6.07
N PRO A 327 13.79 -16.77 6.47
CA PRO A 327 13.74 -15.85 7.61
C PRO A 327 12.59 -14.83 7.51
N ILE A 328 11.88 -14.63 8.61
CA ILE A 328 10.76 -13.68 8.71
C ILE A 328 11.02 -12.71 9.87
N MET A 329 10.85 -11.41 9.63
CA MET A 329 10.93 -10.36 10.65
C MET A 329 9.64 -9.54 10.70
N THR A 330 9.19 -9.19 11.90
CA THR A 330 8.04 -8.29 12.07
C THR A 330 8.46 -6.89 12.52
N LEU A 331 7.96 -5.88 11.81
CA LEU A 331 8.16 -4.46 12.08
C LEU A 331 6.81 -3.81 12.41
N ALA A 332 6.52 -3.72 13.70
CA ALA A 332 5.41 -2.92 14.19
C ALA A 332 5.74 -1.42 14.09
N VAL A 333 4.79 -0.63 13.59
CA VAL A 333 4.90 0.84 13.45
C VAL A 333 3.79 1.56 14.20
N ASP A 334 4.14 2.66 14.85
CA ASP A 334 3.27 3.54 15.63
C ASP A 334 3.78 5.00 15.57
N GLU A 335 3.10 5.90 16.27
CA GLU A 335 3.47 7.31 16.36
C GLU A 335 4.81 7.60 17.08
N MET A 336 5.32 6.64 17.86
CA MET A 336 6.54 6.77 18.66
C MET A 336 7.74 6.05 18.02
N THR A 337 7.56 5.42 16.86
CA THR A 337 8.57 4.56 16.25
C THR A 337 9.79 5.37 15.84
N GLY A 338 10.92 5.11 16.52
CA GLY A 338 12.19 5.75 16.26
C GLY A 338 12.89 5.23 14.99
N GLU A 339 13.30 6.14 14.12
CA GLU A 339 13.90 5.80 12.83
C GLU A 339 15.24 5.04 12.96
N ALA A 340 16.08 5.40 13.93
CA ALA A 340 17.40 4.80 14.10
C ALA A 340 17.33 3.30 14.41
N GLY A 341 16.49 2.91 15.37
CA GLY A 341 16.29 1.50 15.73
C GLY A 341 15.68 0.69 14.59
N TYR A 342 14.80 1.31 13.80
CA TYR A 342 14.21 0.68 12.62
C TYR A 342 15.28 0.34 11.57
N SER A 343 16.16 1.30 11.25
CA SER A 343 17.24 1.10 10.26
C SER A 343 18.23 0.02 10.69
N THR A 344 18.67 0.01 11.95
CA THR A 344 19.60 -1.02 12.46
C THR A 344 19.01 -2.43 12.39
N ARG A 345 17.69 -2.59 12.61
CA ARG A 345 17.02 -3.89 12.46
C ARG A 345 16.99 -4.36 11.01
N LEU A 346 16.78 -3.46 10.05
CA LEU A 346 16.84 -3.79 8.63
C LEU A 346 18.26 -4.24 8.22
N GLU A 347 19.28 -3.49 8.65
CA GLU A 347 20.69 -3.82 8.40
C GLU A 347 21.05 -5.21 8.96
N ALA A 348 20.72 -5.47 10.22
CA ALA A 348 20.98 -6.76 10.85
C ALA A 348 20.24 -7.92 10.16
N PHE A 349 19.01 -7.68 9.68
CA PHE A 349 18.25 -8.69 8.94
C PHE A 349 18.89 -9.00 7.58
N ILE A 350 19.40 -7.98 6.89
CA ILE A 350 20.14 -8.14 5.63
C ILE A 350 21.42 -8.95 5.86
N ASP A 351 22.23 -8.59 6.85
CA ASP A 351 23.47 -9.30 7.18
C ASP A 351 23.21 -10.80 7.44
N LEU A 352 22.12 -11.12 8.16
CA LEU A 352 21.71 -12.50 8.41
C LEU A 352 21.41 -13.26 7.10
N MET A 353 20.70 -12.62 6.16
CA MET A 353 20.37 -13.22 4.87
C MET A 353 21.62 -13.40 3.98
N GLU A 354 22.54 -12.44 3.97
CA GLU A 354 23.81 -12.54 3.24
C GLU A 354 24.68 -13.70 3.75
N GLN A 355 24.77 -13.86 5.08
CA GLN A 355 25.46 -14.99 5.68
C GLN A 355 24.82 -16.33 5.32
N ARG A 356 23.49 -16.40 5.27
CA ARG A 356 22.78 -17.60 4.85
C ARG A 356 23.05 -17.94 3.37
N ARG A 357 23.01 -16.92 2.50
CA ARG A 357 23.27 -17.08 1.06
C ARG A 357 24.70 -17.55 0.80
N SER A 358 25.69 -16.95 1.45
CA SER A 358 27.11 -17.36 1.30
C SER A 358 27.36 -18.81 1.76
N ARG A 359 26.77 -19.25 2.88
CA ARG A 359 26.85 -20.66 3.34
C ARG A 359 26.23 -21.64 2.34
N THR A 360 25.16 -21.25 1.66
CA THR A 360 24.44 -22.10 0.71
C THR A 360 25.20 -22.18 -0.63
N SER A 361 25.76 -21.07 -1.09
CA SER A 361 26.62 -21.03 -2.28
C SER A 361 27.95 -21.78 -2.08
N GLY A 362 28.53 -21.73 -0.87
CA GLY A 362 29.74 -22.48 -0.53
C GLY A 362 29.56 -24.01 -0.51
N LYS A 363 28.37 -24.52 -0.13
CA LYS A 363 28.08 -25.96 -0.14
C LYS A 363 27.90 -26.57 -1.53
N LYS A 364 27.58 -25.77 -2.56
CA LYS A 364 27.47 -26.25 -3.95
C LYS A 364 28.84 -26.46 -4.62
N GLY A 365 29.93 -25.97 -4.03
CA GLY A 365 31.31 -26.14 -4.53
C GLY A 365 32.10 -27.31 -3.95
N SER A 366 31.54 -28.09 -3.01
CA SER A 366 32.28 -29.14 -2.28
C SER A 366 31.81 -30.58 -2.55
N PHE A 367 30.96 -30.81 -3.54
CA PHE A 367 30.60 -32.16 -4.02
C PHE A 367 31.22 -32.41 -5.40
N SER A 368 32.56 -32.42 -5.45
CA SER A 368 33.33 -33.03 -6.52
C SER A 368 34.54 -33.70 -5.88
N GLY A 369 34.38 -34.98 -5.54
CA GLY A 369 35.48 -35.83 -5.07
C GLY A 369 35.17 -36.58 -3.78
N CYS A 370 34.50 -37.73 -3.92
CA CYS A 370 35.12 -39.00 -3.57
C CYS A 370 34.43 -40.13 -4.34
#